data_AF-A0A7K9AQ29-F1
#
_entry.id   AF-A0A7K9AQ29-F1
#
_cell.length_a   1.000
_cell.length_b   1.000
_cell.length_c   1.000
_cell.angle_alpha   90.00
_cell.angle_beta   90.00
_cell.angle_gamma   90.00
#
_symmetry.space_group_name_H-M   'P 1'
#
loop_
_entity.id
_entity.type
_entity.pdbx_description
1 polymer ?
#
loop_
_entity_poly.entity_id
_entity_poly.type
_entity_poly.pdbx_seq_one_letter_code
_entity_poly.pdbx_strand_id
1 'polypeptide(L)'
;MELLVNVRKWIEENKAAFLPPVCNKLMHRYQLNVMFVGGPNERKDYHIEEGEELFYQVKGDMCLKIIENGNHRDIVIREGEMFLLPARIPHSPQRYANTVGLVIERERLKTEIDGLRYYVAESTNVLFEKWFHCEDLGTQLTPIIQEFFNSRQYQTGKPNPDELLKETPFPLNSTSVMEPFSFQSWLNVHHGEIKQKQSLSVFGDTFETEAIAYGPGITEKSKKNSDIWIWQL
;
A
#
# COMPACT_ATOMS: atom_id res chain seq x y z
N MET A 1 -17.31 1.35 15.29
CA MET A 1 -15.95 1.70 15.73
C MET A 1 -15.92 3.17 16.08
N GLU A 2 -15.11 3.57 17.05
CA GLU A 2 -14.88 4.98 17.37
C GLU A 2 -14.02 5.61 16.25
N LEU A 3 -14.40 6.81 15.78
CA LEU A 3 -13.66 7.51 14.72
C LEU A 3 -12.47 8.30 15.28
N LEU A 4 -12.52 8.68 16.56
CA LEU A 4 -11.42 9.34 17.24
C LEU A 4 -10.62 8.29 18.01
N VAL A 5 -9.38 8.03 17.57
CA VAL A 5 -8.55 6.97 18.14
C VAL A 5 -7.15 7.51 18.42
N ASN A 6 -6.61 7.23 19.61
CA ASN A 6 -5.19 7.44 19.85
C ASN A 6 -4.39 6.33 19.15
N VAL A 7 -3.73 6.68 18.05
CA VAL A 7 -3.04 5.71 17.18
C VAL A 7 -2.01 4.87 17.94
N ARG A 8 -1.17 5.49 18.79
CA ARG A 8 -0.12 4.76 19.54
C ARG A 8 -0.74 3.75 20.51
N LYS A 9 -1.77 4.16 21.26
CA LYS A 9 -2.49 3.28 22.18
C LYS A 9 -3.17 2.14 21.43
N TRP A 10 -3.83 2.44 20.31
CA TRP A 10 -4.51 1.43 19.50
C TRP A 10 -3.53 0.39 18.93
N ILE A 11 -2.34 0.82 18.47
CA ILE A 11 -1.28 -0.11 18.03
C ILE A 11 -0.87 -1.03 19.18
N GLU A 12 -0.60 -0.49 20.37
CA GLU A 12 -0.18 -1.33 21.52
C GLU A 12 -1.28 -2.34 21.92
N GLU A 13 -2.54 -1.89 21.96
CA GLU A 13 -3.69 -2.75 22.29
C GLU A 13 -3.91 -3.85 21.24
N ASN A 14 -3.50 -3.63 19.98
CA ASN A 14 -3.67 -4.56 18.88
C ASN A 14 -2.39 -5.28 18.44
N LYS A 15 -1.31 -5.22 19.24
CA LYS A 15 0.00 -5.77 18.88
C LYS A 15 -0.01 -7.23 18.41
N ALA A 16 -0.93 -8.04 18.94
CA ALA A 16 -1.06 -9.45 18.57
C ALA A 16 -1.50 -9.63 17.10
N ALA A 17 -2.23 -8.67 16.52
CA ALA A 17 -2.66 -8.71 15.12
C ALA A 17 -1.51 -8.43 14.14
N PHE A 18 -0.42 -7.83 14.61
CA PHE A 18 0.77 -7.50 13.80
C PHE A 18 1.78 -8.65 13.73
N LEU A 19 1.42 -9.82 14.25
CA LEU A 19 2.20 -11.04 14.19
C LEU A 19 1.51 -12.08 13.28
N PRO A 20 2.25 -13.06 12.73
CA PRO A 20 1.66 -14.18 12.01
C PRO A 20 0.63 -14.94 12.86
N PRO A 21 -0.43 -15.50 12.26
CA PRO A 21 -0.71 -15.53 10.81
C PRO A 21 -1.49 -14.31 10.28
N VAL A 22 -1.84 -13.35 11.14
CA VAL A 22 -2.73 -12.24 10.77
C VAL A 22 -1.96 -11.10 10.10
N CYS A 23 -0.86 -10.68 10.71
CA CYS A 23 0.06 -9.63 10.26
C CYS A 23 -0.54 -8.24 9.95
N ASN A 24 -1.85 -8.04 9.95
CA ASN A 24 -2.47 -6.76 9.65
C ASN A 24 -3.75 -6.53 10.46
N LYS A 25 -4.13 -5.27 10.63
CA LYS A 25 -5.44 -4.91 11.18
C LYS A 25 -5.91 -3.56 10.63
N LEU A 26 -7.14 -3.54 10.15
CA LEU A 26 -7.85 -2.30 9.82
C LEU A 26 -8.22 -1.52 11.09
N MET A 27 -7.78 -0.27 11.17
CA MET A 27 -8.26 0.71 12.15
C MET A 27 -9.60 1.30 11.70
N HIS A 28 -9.70 1.64 10.41
CA HIS A 28 -10.93 2.13 9.79
C HIS A 28 -11.14 1.45 8.45
N ARG A 29 -12.39 1.10 8.15
CA ARG A 29 -12.83 0.51 6.89
C ARG A 29 -14.11 1.23 6.44
N TYR A 30 -13.91 2.28 5.68
CA TYR A 30 -14.97 3.10 5.06
C TYR A 30 -14.56 3.36 3.60
N GLN A 31 -14.69 4.59 3.10
CA GLN A 31 -14.16 4.94 1.79
C GLN A 31 -12.62 4.93 1.81
N LEU A 32 -12.00 5.29 2.96
CA LEU A 32 -10.59 5.01 3.23
C LEU A 32 -10.43 3.72 4.05
N ASN A 33 -9.51 2.86 3.61
CA ASN A 33 -9.01 1.74 4.37
C ASN A 33 -7.72 2.18 5.07
N VAL A 34 -7.79 2.39 6.38
CA VAL A 34 -6.65 2.77 7.21
C VAL A 34 -6.22 1.53 7.99
N MET A 35 -5.07 0.97 7.66
CA MET A 35 -4.58 -0.27 8.26
C MET A 35 -3.16 -0.16 8.79
N PHE A 36 -2.90 -0.94 9.83
CA PHE A 36 -1.55 -1.15 10.35
C PHE A 36 -1.14 -2.59 10.09
N VAL A 37 0.08 -2.76 9.60
CA VAL A 37 0.62 -4.04 9.15
C VAL A 37 1.97 -4.28 9.78
N GLY A 38 2.15 -5.45 10.40
CA GLY A 38 3.41 -5.91 10.97
C GLY A 38 4.01 -7.08 10.21
N GLY A 39 4.82 -7.87 10.90
CA GLY A 39 5.56 -9.00 10.33
C GLY A 39 6.16 -9.93 11.40
N PRO A 40 6.86 -10.99 10.97
CA PRO A 40 7.37 -11.19 9.62
C PRO A 40 6.29 -11.66 8.64
N ASN A 41 6.29 -11.09 7.44
CA ASN A 41 5.45 -11.52 6.32
C ASN A 41 6.18 -11.22 5.01
N GLU A 42 6.75 -12.27 4.42
CA GLU A 42 7.43 -12.22 3.13
C GLU A 42 6.64 -13.04 2.13
N ARG A 43 6.45 -12.50 0.93
CA ARG A 43 5.55 -13.06 -0.08
C ARG A 43 6.10 -12.84 -1.47
N LYS A 44 5.71 -13.69 -2.42
CA LYS A 44 6.19 -13.66 -3.81
C LYS A 44 5.15 -13.11 -4.79
N ASP A 45 3.91 -13.00 -4.35
CA ASP A 45 2.87 -12.41 -5.15
C ASP A 45 3.00 -10.89 -5.19
N TYR A 46 2.66 -10.34 -6.34
CA TYR A 46 2.58 -8.92 -6.63
C TYR A 46 1.12 -8.56 -6.77
N HIS A 47 0.66 -7.65 -5.93
CA HIS A 47 -0.65 -7.04 -6.04
C HIS A 47 -0.58 -5.85 -7.01
N ILE A 48 -1.69 -5.63 -7.70
CA ILE A 48 -1.88 -4.58 -8.69
C ILE A 48 -3.28 -4.03 -8.47
N GLU A 49 -3.40 -2.73 -8.26
CA GLU A 49 -4.70 -2.07 -8.13
C GLU A 49 -4.72 -0.76 -8.93
N GLU A 50 -5.92 -0.23 -9.16
CA GLU A 50 -6.12 1.05 -9.86
C GLU A 50 -6.08 2.28 -8.94
N GLY A 51 -6.14 2.07 -7.62
CA GLY A 51 -5.89 3.09 -6.60
C GLY A 51 -4.40 3.25 -6.28
N GLU A 52 -4.08 4.26 -5.48
CA GLU A 52 -2.74 4.48 -4.93
C GLU A 52 -2.65 3.93 -3.50
N GLU A 53 -1.42 3.61 -3.06
CA GLU A 53 -1.16 3.14 -1.71
C GLU A 53 -0.13 4.02 -1.00
N LEU A 54 -0.50 4.62 0.12
CA LEU A 54 0.39 5.37 1.00
C LEU A 54 0.99 4.45 2.05
N PHE A 55 2.33 4.43 2.14
CA PHE A 55 3.09 3.71 3.15
C PHE A 55 3.77 4.69 4.10
N TYR A 56 3.71 4.40 5.41
CA TYR A 56 4.50 5.08 6.43
C TYR A 56 4.95 4.10 7.50
N GLN A 57 6.26 3.93 7.68
CA GLN A 57 6.78 2.99 8.68
C GLN A 57 6.82 3.64 10.07
N VAL A 58 5.97 3.14 10.98
CA VAL A 58 5.90 3.60 12.37
C VAL A 58 7.02 2.99 13.21
N LYS A 59 7.36 1.73 12.94
CA LYS A 59 8.40 0.98 13.63
C LYS A 59 9.09 0.00 12.68
N GLY A 60 10.43 0.05 12.67
CA GLY A 60 11.30 -0.77 11.85
C GLY A 60 11.14 -0.54 10.36
N ASP A 61 11.88 -1.31 9.58
CA ASP A 61 11.97 -1.14 8.13
C ASP A 61 11.08 -2.15 7.40
N MET A 62 10.75 -1.85 6.14
CA MET A 62 10.18 -2.82 5.21
C MET A 62 10.83 -2.68 3.82
N CYS A 63 10.65 -3.69 2.98
CA CYS A 63 11.01 -3.61 1.56
C CYS A 63 9.76 -3.81 0.71
N LEU A 64 9.43 -2.84 -0.13
CA LEU A 64 8.38 -2.98 -1.15
C LEU A 64 9.05 -3.35 -2.47
N LYS A 65 8.92 -4.60 -2.89
CA LYS A 65 9.40 -5.02 -4.22
C LYS A 65 8.40 -4.55 -5.27
N ILE A 66 8.84 -3.90 -6.32
CA ILE A 66 7.97 -3.41 -7.39
C ILE A 66 8.45 -3.90 -8.76
N ILE A 67 7.57 -3.86 -9.75
CA ILE A 67 7.95 -3.91 -11.16
C ILE A 67 7.88 -2.48 -11.71
N GLU A 68 9.05 -1.87 -11.91
CA GLU A 68 9.18 -0.55 -12.49
C GLU A 68 9.78 -0.67 -13.89
N ASN A 69 9.10 -0.12 -14.90
CA ASN A 69 9.59 -0.14 -16.28
C ASN A 69 9.98 -1.54 -16.78
N GLY A 70 9.22 -2.57 -16.35
CA GLY A 70 9.47 -3.96 -16.72
C GLY A 70 10.62 -4.64 -15.97
N ASN A 71 11.19 -4.01 -14.94
CA ASN A 71 12.29 -4.54 -14.14
C ASN A 71 11.91 -4.63 -12.66
N HIS A 72 12.44 -5.63 -11.95
CA HIS A 72 12.32 -5.69 -10.50
C HIS A 72 13.13 -4.56 -9.85
N ARG A 73 12.52 -3.87 -8.89
CA ARG A 73 13.18 -2.87 -8.04
C ARG A 73 12.74 -3.07 -6.60
N ASP A 74 13.70 -3.04 -5.67
CA ASP A 74 13.44 -3.13 -4.24
C ASP A 74 13.44 -1.71 -3.65
N ILE A 75 12.30 -1.28 -3.08
CA ILE A 75 12.15 0.00 -2.39
C ILE A 75 12.23 -0.24 -0.89
N VAL A 76 13.33 0.17 -0.25
CA VAL A 76 13.47 0.10 1.20
C VAL A 76 12.82 1.31 1.84
N ILE A 77 11.78 1.09 2.64
CA ILE A 77 11.08 2.12 3.40
C ILE A 77 11.48 1.94 4.87
N ARG A 78 12.30 2.86 5.40
CA ARG A 78 12.83 2.78 6.75
C ARG A 78 11.87 3.35 7.79
N GLU A 79 12.10 3.03 9.06
CA GLU A 79 11.37 3.64 10.17
C GLU A 79 11.32 5.18 10.05
N GLY A 80 10.11 5.75 10.12
CA GLY A 80 9.84 7.18 9.97
C GLY A 80 9.83 7.69 8.53
N GLU A 81 10.07 6.84 7.53
CA GLU A 81 9.94 7.20 6.12
C GLU A 81 8.50 7.03 5.62
N MET A 82 8.13 7.92 4.69
CA MET A 82 6.86 7.90 3.97
C MET A 82 7.14 7.65 2.49
N PHE A 83 6.22 6.96 1.82
CA PHE A 83 6.29 6.60 0.42
C PHE A 83 4.89 6.47 -0.16
N LEU A 84 4.65 7.03 -1.34
CA LEU A 84 3.39 6.89 -2.07
C LEU A 84 3.62 6.06 -3.32
N LEU A 85 2.87 4.96 -3.44
CA LEU A 85 2.89 4.11 -4.62
C LEU A 85 1.81 4.60 -5.61
N PRO A 86 2.20 5.00 -6.84
CA PRO A 86 1.24 5.33 -7.88
C PRO A 86 0.40 4.12 -8.30
N ALA A 87 -0.80 4.39 -8.82
CA ALA A 87 -1.70 3.38 -9.33
C ALA A 87 -1.07 2.45 -10.38
N ARG A 88 -1.54 1.20 -10.41
CA ARG A 88 -1.24 0.17 -11.43
C ARG A 88 0.23 -0.24 -11.51
N ILE A 89 0.97 -0.09 -10.42
CA ILE A 89 2.34 -0.63 -10.29
C ILE A 89 2.26 -1.96 -9.54
N PRO A 90 2.71 -3.08 -10.16
CA PRO A 90 2.81 -4.34 -9.44
C PRO A 90 3.77 -4.22 -8.26
N HIS A 91 3.31 -4.58 -7.07
CA HIS A 91 4.09 -4.43 -5.85
C HIS A 91 3.90 -5.61 -4.89
N SER A 92 4.95 -5.96 -4.14
CA SER A 92 5.02 -7.11 -3.24
C SER A 92 5.69 -6.70 -1.92
N PRO A 93 4.90 -6.39 -0.88
CA PRO A 93 5.42 -5.91 0.40
C PRO A 93 6.10 -7.05 1.19
N GLN A 94 7.33 -6.78 1.64
CA GLN A 94 8.13 -7.65 2.49
C GLN A 94 8.30 -6.99 3.85
N ARG A 95 7.74 -7.61 4.90
CA ARG A 95 7.75 -7.07 6.26
C ARG A 95 8.53 -7.98 7.20
N TYR A 96 9.37 -7.37 8.03
CA TYR A 96 10.21 -8.10 8.97
C TYR A 96 9.58 -8.22 10.35
N ALA A 97 10.15 -9.07 11.20
CA ALA A 97 9.68 -9.25 12.58
C ALA A 97 9.78 -7.93 13.38
N ASN A 98 8.84 -7.72 14.30
CA ASN A 98 8.79 -6.56 15.21
C ASN A 98 8.64 -5.20 14.51
N THR A 99 8.09 -5.17 13.30
CA THR A 99 7.80 -3.94 12.54
C THR A 99 6.32 -3.58 12.62
N VAL A 100 6.00 -2.29 12.41
CA VAL A 100 4.63 -1.79 12.23
C VAL A 100 4.66 -0.67 11.20
N GLY A 101 3.90 -0.84 10.11
CA GLY A 101 3.69 0.19 9.08
C GLY A 101 2.22 0.56 8.94
N LEU A 102 1.96 1.83 8.68
CA LEU A 102 0.68 2.34 8.20
C LEU A 102 0.60 2.10 6.69
N VAL A 103 -0.54 1.58 6.23
CA VAL A 103 -0.95 1.59 4.83
C VAL A 103 -2.31 2.28 4.74
N ILE A 104 -2.45 3.22 3.79
CA ILE A 104 -3.73 3.82 3.43
C ILE A 104 -3.98 3.58 1.95
N GLU A 105 -5.13 2.98 1.68
CA GLU A 105 -5.71 2.79 0.35
C GLU A 105 -7.19 3.21 0.39
N ARG A 106 -7.90 3.14 -0.74
CA ARG A 106 -9.33 3.46 -0.81
C ARG A 106 -10.18 2.29 -1.28
N GLU A 107 -11.47 2.37 -0.94
CA GLU A 107 -12.50 1.54 -1.56
C GLU A 107 -12.42 1.65 -3.10
N ARG A 108 -12.56 0.50 -3.77
CA ARG A 108 -12.56 0.42 -5.22
C ARG A 108 -13.85 1.00 -5.79
N LEU A 109 -13.74 1.70 -6.91
CA LEU A 109 -14.90 1.98 -7.75
C LEU A 109 -15.43 0.68 -8.33
N LYS A 110 -16.73 0.60 -8.61
CA LYS A 110 -17.37 -0.60 -9.17
C LYS A 110 -16.79 -1.07 -10.51
N THR A 111 -16.08 -0.20 -11.21
CA THR A 111 -15.42 -0.47 -12.49
C THR A 111 -13.97 -0.90 -12.34
N GLU A 112 -13.39 -0.74 -11.15
CA GLU A 112 -11.99 -1.05 -10.91
C GLU A 112 -11.77 -2.53 -10.64
N ILE A 113 -10.61 -3.00 -11.08
CA ILE A 113 -10.18 -4.39 -10.97
C ILE A 113 -8.83 -4.44 -10.26
N ASP A 114 -8.68 -5.41 -9.37
CA ASP A 114 -7.41 -5.76 -8.75
C ASP A 114 -6.82 -6.99 -9.46
N GLY A 115 -5.50 -7.10 -9.42
CA GLY A 115 -4.73 -8.21 -9.96
C GLY A 115 -3.78 -8.77 -8.90
N LEU A 116 -3.67 -10.10 -8.86
CA LEU A 116 -2.61 -10.78 -8.12
C LEU A 116 -1.76 -11.57 -9.11
N ARG A 117 -0.45 -11.33 -9.14
CA ARG A 117 0.50 -11.99 -10.04
C ARG A 117 1.62 -12.70 -9.29
N TYR A 118 2.05 -13.82 -9.83
CA TYR A 118 3.35 -14.41 -9.54
C TYR A 118 4.20 -14.38 -10.81
N TYR A 119 5.51 -14.23 -10.64
CA TYR A 119 6.46 -14.19 -11.76
C TYR A 119 7.37 -15.42 -11.77
N VAL A 120 7.95 -15.71 -12.94
CA VAL A 120 8.90 -16.81 -13.13
C VAL A 120 10.26 -16.40 -12.55
N ALA A 121 10.60 -16.93 -11.38
CA ALA A 121 11.86 -16.66 -10.68
C ALA A 121 12.12 -15.14 -10.57
N GLU A 122 13.30 -14.67 -10.97
CA GLU A 122 13.70 -13.25 -10.95
C GLU A 122 13.40 -12.50 -12.26
N SER A 123 12.61 -13.11 -13.15
CA SER A 123 12.18 -12.47 -14.41
C SER A 123 10.83 -11.80 -14.24
N THR A 124 10.49 -10.90 -15.15
CA THR A 124 9.17 -10.25 -15.21
C THR A 124 8.15 -11.00 -16.07
N ASN A 125 8.44 -12.26 -16.43
CA ASN A 125 7.49 -13.13 -17.12
C ASN A 125 6.43 -13.63 -16.12
N VAL A 126 5.16 -13.44 -16.44
CA VAL A 126 4.04 -13.86 -15.57
C VAL A 126 3.99 -15.39 -15.50
N LEU A 127 4.00 -15.93 -14.28
CA LEU A 127 3.84 -17.35 -13.99
C LEU A 127 2.35 -17.71 -13.78
N PHE A 128 1.65 -16.88 -13.02
CA PHE A 128 0.24 -17.03 -12.69
C PHE A 128 -0.35 -15.64 -12.48
N GLU A 129 -1.61 -15.44 -12.87
CA GLU A 129 -2.35 -14.23 -12.54
C GLU A 129 -3.82 -14.50 -12.27
N LYS A 130 -4.41 -13.68 -11.41
CA LYS A 130 -5.84 -13.64 -11.17
C LYS A 130 -6.29 -12.19 -11.08
N TRP A 131 -7.42 -11.89 -11.74
CA TRP A 131 -8.01 -10.57 -11.76
C TRP A 131 -9.41 -10.64 -11.15
N PHE A 132 -9.75 -9.69 -10.27
CA PHE A 132 -10.98 -9.73 -9.49
C PHE A 132 -11.43 -8.33 -9.08
N HIS A 133 -12.72 -8.16 -8.82
CA HIS A 133 -13.22 -6.95 -8.16
C HIS A 133 -12.98 -7.06 -6.66
N CYS A 134 -12.28 -6.08 -6.07
CA CYS A 134 -11.90 -6.11 -4.67
C CYS A 134 -12.91 -5.35 -3.78
N GLU A 135 -13.60 -6.09 -2.91
CA GLU A 135 -14.47 -5.58 -1.84
C GLU A 135 -13.83 -5.74 -0.45
N ASP A 136 -13.03 -6.81 -0.29
CA ASP A 136 -12.29 -7.15 0.92
C ASP A 136 -10.99 -7.86 0.54
N LEU A 137 -9.91 -7.10 0.39
CA LEU A 137 -8.63 -7.59 -0.06
C LEU A 137 -8.12 -8.76 0.79
N GLY A 138 -8.18 -8.63 2.12
CA GLY A 138 -7.67 -9.66 3.05
C GLY A 138 -8.38 -11.01 2.90
N THR A 139 -9.71 -11.00 2.78
CA THR A 139 -10.49 -12.24 2.63
C THR A 139 -10.41 -12.82 1.22
N GLN A 140 -10.31 -11.97 0.19
CA GLN A 140 -10.30 -12.40 -1.21
C GLN A 140 -8.92 -12.88 -1.68
N LEU A 141 -7.82 -12.38 -1.11
CA LEU A 141 -6.46 -12.83 -1.48
C LEU A 141 -6.18 -14.27 -1.02
N THR A 142 -6.68 -14.67 0.15
CA THR A 142 -6.43 -16.00 0.73
C THR A 142 -6.78 -17.16 -0.24
N PRO A 143 -8.00 -17.22 -0.82
CA PRO A 143 -8.34 -18.29 -1.78
C PRO A 143 -7.53 -18.21 -3.08
N ILE A 144 -7.16 -17.01 -3.57
CA ILE A 144 -6.35 -16.85 -4.79
C ILE A 144 -4.91 -17.36 -4.56
N ILE A 145 -4.33 -17.04 -3.41
CA ILE A 145 -3.02 -17.54 -3.00
C ILE A 145 -3.05 -19.07 -2.88
N GLN A 146 -4.11 -19.63 -2.29
CA GLN A 146 -4.30 -21.08 -2.20
C GLN A 146 -4.48 -21.72 -3.59
N GLU A 147 -5.19 -21.06 -4.51
CA GLU A 147 -5.32 -21.50 -5.91
C GLU A 147 -3.94 -21.58 -6.58
N PHE A 148 -3.10 -20.55 -6.43
CA PHE A 148 -1.74 -20.57 -6.96
C PHE A 148 -0.92 -21.72 -6.39
N PHE A 149 -0.89 -21.92 -5.07
CA PHE A 149 -0.10 -22.98 -4.44
C PHE A 149 -0.56 -24.40 -4.81
N ASN A 150 -1.81 -24.57 -5.26
CA ASN A 150 -2.33 -25.85 -5.77
C ASN A 150 -2.23 -25.97 -7.30
N SER A 151 -1.76 -24.94 -8.00
CA SER A 151 -1.69 -24.89 -9.46
C SER A 151 -0.52 -25.71 -10.03
N ARG A 152 -0.64 -26.08 -11.32
CA ARG A 152 0.46 -26.70 -12.07
C ARG A 152 1.63 -25.72 -12.26
N GLN A 153 1.35 -24.44 -12.36
CA GLN A 153 2.33 -23.36 -12.51
C GLN A 153 3.24 -23.31 -11.27
N TYR A 154 2.68 -23.41 -10.07
CA TYR A 154 3.49 -23.52 -8.85
C TYR A 154 4.31 -24.82 -8.82
N GLN A 155 3.71 -25.97 -9.17
CA GLN A 155 4.40 -27.27 -9.17
C GLN A 155 5.55 -27.35 -10.18
N THR A 156 5.42 -26.70 -11.35
CA THR A 156 6.37 -26.83 -12.46
C THR A 156 7.28 -25.61 -12.63
N GLY A 157 6.93 -24.47 -12.03
CA GLY A 157 7.58 -23.18 -12.27
C GLY A 157 7.42 -22.65 -13.69
N LYS A 158 6.47 -23.18 -14.47
CA LYS A 158 6.25 -22.83 -15.88
C LYS A 158 4.88 -22.19 -16.07
N PRO A 159 4.78 -21.10 -16.86
CA PRO A 159 3.49 -20.49 -17.17
C PRO A 159 2.64 -21.43 -18.02
N ASN A 160 1.32 -21.29 -17.91
CA ASN A 160 0.35 -21.86 -18.85
C ASN A 160 -0.17 -20.74 -19.77
N PRO A 161 0.26 -20.66 -21.04
CA PRO A 161 -0.14 -19.59 -21.96
C PRO A 161 -1.65 -19.48 -22.19
N ASP A 162 -2.39 -20.59 -22.04
CA ASP A 162 -3.84 -20.61 -22.23
C ASP A 162 -4.61 -19.99 -21.05
N GLU A 163 -3.97 -19.83 -19.89
CA GLU A 163 -4.55 -19.24 -18.67
C GLU A 163 -4.11 -17.79 -18.43
N LEU A 164 -3.09 -17.31 -19.15
CA LEU A 164 -2.63 -15.93 -19.04
C LEU A 164 -3.46 -15.01 -19.94
N LEU A 165 -3.73 -13.80 -19.45
CA LEU A 165 -4.37 -12.77 -20.27
C LEU A 165 -3.40 -12.29 -21.34
N LYS A 166 -3.92 -12.12 -22.56
CA LYS A 166 -3.16 -11.49 -23.66
C LYS A 166 -2.95 -10.00 -23.43
N GLU A 167 -3.93 -9.36 -22.79
CA GLU A 167 -3.93 -7.95 -22.44
C GLU A 167 -4.49 -7.79 -21.03
N THR A 168 -3.88 -6.91 -20.23
CA THR A 168 -4.36 -6.62 -18.87
C THR A 168 -5.64 -5.79 -18.91
N PRO A 169 -6.50 -5.85 -17.86
CA PRO A 169 -7.73 -5.06 -17.79
C PRO A 169 -7.50 -3.54 -17.93
N PHE A 170 -6.29 -3.07 -17.57
CA PHE A 170 -5.81 -1.70 -17.74
C PHE A 170 -4.31 -1.71 -18.03
N PRO A 171 -3.76 -0.65 -18.65
CA PRO A 171 -2.33 -0.53 -18.85
C PRO A 171 -1.60 -0.40 -17.50
N LEU A 172 -0.54 -1.20 -17.32
CA LEU A 172 0.35 -1.05 -16.17
C LEU A 172 1.12 0.28 -16.24
N ASN A 173 1.37 0.86 -15.08
CA ASN A 173 2.06 2.13 -15.00
C ASN A 173 3.58 1.96 -15.26
N SER A 174 4.13 2.84 -16.10
CA SER A 174 5.54 2.88 -16.49
C SER A 174 6.22 4.20 -16.07
N THR A 175 5.63 4.88 -15.09
CA THR A 175 6.23 6.08 -14.50
C THR A 175 7.32 5.66 -13.52
N SER A 176 8.40 6.44 -13.45
CA SER A 176 9.42 6.25 -12.41
C SER A 176 8.83 6.62 -11.04
N VAL A 177 9.02 5.75 -10.06
CA VAL A 177 8.51 5.89 -8.70
C VAL A 177 9.47 6.71 -7.86
N MET A 178 8.91 7.58 -7.01
CA MET A 178 9.67 8.40 -6.07
C MET A 178 10.52 7.56 -5.11
N GLU A 179 11.51 8.18 -4.48
CA GLU A 179 12.21 7.54 -3.35
C GLU A 179 11.42 7.79 -2.05
N PRO A 180 11.41 6.83 -1.11
CA PRO A 180 10.97 7.07 0.26
C PRO A 180 11.76 8.23 0.88
N PHE A 181 11.11 8.99 1.76
CA PHE A 181 11.75 10.12 2.44
C PHE A 181 11.38 10.15 3.92
N SER A 182 12.32 10.62 4.74
CA SER A 182 12.08 10.84 6.17
C SER A 182 11.01 11.92 6.35
N PHE A 183 9.85 11.54 6.89
CA PHE A 183 8.75 12.48 7.06
C PHE A 183 9.10 13.57 8.07
N GLN A 184 9.81 13.22 9.15
CA GLN A 184 10.30 14.19 10.13
C GLN A 184 11.27 15.20 9.52
N SER A 185 12.18 14.76 8.65
CA SER A 185 13.13 15.65 7.97
C SER A 185 12.40 16.59 7.01
N TRP A 186 11.42 16.07 6.27
CA TRP A 186 10.54 16.88 5.40
C TRP A 186 9.79 17.94 6.22
N LEU A 187 9.15 17.56 7.34
CA LEU A 187 8.48 18.50 8.23
C LEU A 187 9.42 19.59 8.76
N ASN A 188 10.66 19.24 9.12
CA ASN A 188 11.65 20.20 9.61
C ASN A 188 12.05 21.22 8.53
N VAL A 189 12.26 20.75 7.28
CA VAL A 189 12.59 21.62 6.15
C VAL A 189 11.43 22.57 5.81
N HIS A 190 10.19 22.06 5.84
CA HIS A 190 9.01 22.82 5.43
C HIS A 190 8.29 23.53 6.59
N HIS A 191 8.78 23.44 7.84
CA HIS A 191 8.13 24.00 9.03
C HIS A 191 7.79 25.50 8.88
N GLY A 192 8.69 26.29 8.31
CA GLY A 192 8.47 27.72 8.08
C GLY A 192 7.32 27.99 7.09
N GLU A 193 7.29 27.23 6.00
CA GLU A 193 6.26 27.32 4.96
C GLU A 193 4.89 26.84 5.47
N ILE A 194 4.86 25.71 6.19
CA ILE A 194 3.64 25.17 6.81
C ILE A 194 3.07 26.19 7.81
N LYS A 195 3.91 26.84 8.62
CA LYS A 195 3.47 27.87 9.55
C LYS A 195 2.90 29.10 8.82
N GLN A 196 3.49 29.49 7.69
CA GLN A 196 3.05 30.64 6.90
C GLN A 196 1.75 30.35 6.15
N LYS A 197 1.64 29.19 5.49
CA LYS A 197 0.52 28.79 4.64
C LYS A 197 -0.59 28.05 5.40
N GLN A 198 -0.36 27.73 6.67
CA GLN A 198 -1.19 26.87 7.54
C GLN A 198 -1.28 25.40 7.11
N SER A 199 -1.05 25.09 5.83
CA SER A 199 -0.94 23.74 5.32
C SER A 199 0.01 23.64 4.13
N LEU A 200 0.49 22.43 3.84
CA LEU A 200 1.31 22.13 2.68
C LEU A 200 1.06 20.69 2.19
N SER A 201 0.85 20.52 0.87
CA SER A 201 0.75 19.19 0.26
C SER A 201 2.12 18.49 0.30
N VAL A 202 2.13 17.24 0.72
CA VAL A 202 3.34 16.42 0.83
C VAL A 202 3.80 15.91 -0.54
N PHE A 203 2.85 15.57 -1.42
CA PHE A 203 3.13 14.96 -2.73
C PHE A 203 2.83 15.88 -3.92
N GLY A 204 2.35 17.11 -3.68
CA GLY A 204 1.93 18.03 -4.74
C GLY A 204 0.58 17.65 -5.35
N ASP A 205 0.40 17.94 -6.64
CA ASP A 205 -0.88 17.80 -7.36
C ASP A 205 -0.84 16.71 -8.45
N THR A 206 0.20 15.88 -8.46
CA THR A 206 0.43 14.85 -9.49
C THR A 206 -0.24 13.51 -9.18
N PHE A 207 -0.71 13.32 -7.95
CA PHE A 207 -1.24 12.06 -7.43
C PHE A 207 -2.73 12.19 -7.10
N GLU A 208 -3.43 11.05 -7.07
CA GLU A 208 -4.80 10.99 -6.57
C GLU A 208 -4.85 11.27 -5.05
N THR A 209 -3.85 10.74 -4.34
CA THR A 209 -3.72 10.86 -2.88
C THR A 209 -3.27 12.25 -2.48
N GLU A 210 -4.10 12.91 -1.68
CA GLU A 210 -3.73 14.17 -1.03
C GLU A 210 -3.32 13.93 0.43
N ALA A 211 -2.01 13.89 0.68
CA ALA A 211 -1.47 13.99 2.03
C ALA A 211 -1.06 15.43 2.32
N ILE A 212 -1.60 16.02 3.39
CA ILE A 212 -1.42 17.43 3.71
C ILE A 212 -0.91 17.55 5.15
N ALA A 213 0.21 18.25 5.33
CA ALA A 213 0.71 18.63 6.64
C ALA A 213 0.09 19.96 7.07
N TYR A 214 -0.43 20.03 8.29
CA TYR A 214 -1.07 21.22 8.85
C TYR A 214 -0.24 21.82 10.00
N GLY A 215 -0.10 23.13 9.99
CA GLY A 215 0.45 23.90 11.10
C GLY A 215 -0.64 24.40 12.05
N PRO A 216 -0.28 25.21 13.06
CA PRO A 216 -1.26 25.86 13.93
C PRO A 216 -2.21 26.74 13.11
N GLY A 217 -3.52 26.51 13.24
CA GLY A 217 -4.53 27.27 12.51
C GLY A 217 -5.93 26.69 12.65
N ILE A 218 -6.86 27.28 11.91
CA ILE A 218 -8.24 26.80 11.78
C ILE A 218 -8.46 26.51 10.30
N THR A 219 -8.86 25.29 9.98
CA THR A 219 -9.25 24.91 8.63
C THR A 219 -10.76 24.69 8.61
N GLU A 220 -11.45 25.25 7.61
CA GLU A 220 -12.87 25.00 7.42
C GLU A 220 -13.12 23.53 7.05
N LYS A 221 -14.34 23.06 7.33
CA LYS A 221 -14.73 21.69 7.00
C LYS A 221 -14.63 21.48 5.48
N SER A 222 -13.93 20.43 5.08
CA SER A 222 -13.89 20.00 3.68
C SER A 222 -15.30 19.73 3.14
N LYS A 223 -15.56 20.19 1.92
CA LYS A 223 -16.78 19.87 1.16
C LYS A 223 -16.62 18.65 0.26
N LYS A 224 -15.47 17.97 0.32
CA LYS A 224 -15.22 16.77 -0.48
C LYS A 224 -16.13 15.64 -0.04
N ASN A 225 -16.59 14.86 -1.01
CA ASN A 225 -17.38 13.66 -0.80
C ASN A 225 -16.48 12.43 -0.68
N SER A 226 -15.44 12.53 0.14
CA SER A 226 -14.46 11.48 0.42
C SER A 226 -14.13 11.51 1.91
N ASP A 227 -13.69 10.38 2.45
CA ASP A 227 -13.23 10.34 3.83
C ASP A 227 -11.92 11.13 3.96
N ILE A 228 -11.70 11.67 5.15
CA ILE A 228 -10.46 12.35 5.52
C ILE A 228 -9.99 11.74 6.83
N TRP A 229 -8.78 11.19 6.83
CA TRP A 229 -8.14 10.69 8.03
C TRP A 229 -7.11 11.70 8.53
N ILE A 230 -7.22 12.11 9.79
CA ILE A 230 -6.35 13.10 10.42
C ILE A 230 -5.56 12.43 11.53
N TRP A 231 -4.24 12.54 11.46
CA TRP A 231 -3.34 12.05 12.49
C TRP A 231 -2.50 13.18 13.08
N GLN A 232 -2.69 13.44 14.37
CA GLN A 232 -1.81 14.29 15.15
C GLN A 232 -0.61 13.47 15.65
N LEU A 233 0.58 13.78 15.13
CA LEU A 233 1.85 13.10 15.42
C LEU A 233 2.55 13.57 16.71
#